data_AF-A0A2N1C0H0-F1
#
_entry.id   AF-A0A2N1C0H0-F1
#
_cell.length_a   1.000
_cell.length_b   1.000
_cell.length_c   1.000
_cell.angle_alpha   90.00
_cell.angle_beta   90.00
_cell.angle_gamma   90.00
#
_symmetry.space_group_name_H-M   'P 1'
#
loop_
_entity.id
_entity.type
_entity.pdbx_description
1 polymer ?
#
loop_
_entity_poly.entity_id
_entity_poly.type
_entity_poly.pdbx_seq_one_letter_code
_entity_poly.pdbx_strand_id
1 'polypeptide(L)'
;MIDPVSFLFTSYFKMISSSINQHFSDLYNVEMQTKVVKFDGYNIAYSYQIWKIKQDNVCNNYRQNSTEFSLCTVKAKDLFRQSCSYLQQDKNKQHITIKLQNMYCNASINFKPQVAMVTEPKKKSTYQIAQKKCNTAILESMGSRDKKVIKARKVACEELETYSK
;
A
#
# COMPACT_ATOMS: atom_id res chain seq x y z
N MET A 1 -25.23 -13.39 -1.00
CA MET A 1 -24.02 -14.13 -1.38
C MET A 1 -22.90 -13.63 -0.48
N ILE A 2 -22.42 -14.46 0.45
CA ILE A 2 -21.37 -14.07 1.41
C ILE A 2 -20.04 -14.10 0.67
N ASP A 3 -19.38 -12.96 0.57
CA ASP A 3 -18.07 -12.83 -0.06
C ASP A 3 -17.01 -13.64 0.74
N PRO A 4 -16.10 -14.39 0.09
CA PRO A 4 -15.11 -15.23 0.78
C PRO A 4 -14.18 -14.46 1.72
N VAL A 5 -13.98 -13.14 1.53
CA VAL A 5 -13.25 -12.28 2.48
C VAL A 5 -14.06 -12.09 3.77
N SER A 6 -15.40 -12.04 3.68
CA SER A 6 -16.29 -11.91 4.84
C SER A 6 -16.21 -13.10 5.78
N PHE A 7 -15.91 -14.32 5.30
CA PHE A 7 -15.81 -15.54 6.13
C PHE A 7 -14.52 -15.58 7.00
N LEU A 8 -13.39 -15.17 6.43
CA LEU A 8 -12.13 -15.00 7.19
C LEU A 8 -12.25 -13.84 8.18
N PHE A 9 -12.96 -12.79 7.79
CA PHE A 9 -13.25 -11.66 8.65
C PHE A 9 -14.14 -12.04 9.84
N THR A 10 -15.20 -12.84 9.62
CA THR A 10 -16.12 -13.27 10.69
C THR A 10 -15.44 -14.19 11.70
N SER A 11 -14.59 -15.12 11.24
CA SER A 11 -13.87 -16.04 12.13
C SER A 11 -12.85 -15.31 13.01
N TYR A 12 -12.08 -14.38 12.42
CA TYR A 12 -11.18 -13.50 13.18
C TYR A 12 -11.94 -12.61 14.17
N PHE A 13 -13.04 -11.98 13.75
CA PHE A 13 -13.83 -11.12 14.63
C PHE A 13 -14.52 -11.89 15.76
N LYS A 14 -15.06 -13.08 15.47
CA LYS A 14 -15.63 -13.96 16.49
C LYS A 14 -14.58 -14.37 17.52
N MET A 15 -13.35 -14.67 17.10
CA MET A 15 -12.25 -15.00 18.02
C MET A 15 -11.89 -13.83 18.95
N ILE A 16 -11.86 -12.59 18.42
CA ILE A 16 -11.64 -11.39 19.24
C ILE A 16 -12.81 -11.17 20.20
N SER A 17 -14.04 -11.37 19.74
CA SER A 17 -15.24 -11.14 20.54
C SER A 17 -15.42 -12.20 21.64
N SER A 18 -15.12 -13.47 21.36
CA SER A 18 -15.33 -14.58 22.29
C SER A 18 -14.34 -14.62 23.45
N SER A 19 -13.12 -14.10 23.28
CA SER A 19 -12.10 -14.12 24.33
C SER A 19 -12.28 -13.06 25.42
N ILE A 20 -13.20 -12.10 25.26
CA ILE A 20 -13.30 -10.89 26.11
C ILE A 20 -14.49 -10.94 27.09
N ASN A 21 -15.17 -12.09 27.24
CA ASN A 21 -16.45 -12.14 27.95
C ASN A 21 -16.44 -12.10 29.49
N GLN A 22 -15.30 -11.97 30.19
CA GLN A 22 -15.34 -11.85 31.66
C GLN A 22 -14.26 -10.87 32.18
N HIS A 23 -14.71 -9.76 32.79
CA HIS A 23 -13.95 -8.87 33.70
C HIS A 23 -12.68 -8.11 33.24
N PHE A 24 -12.23 -8.17 31.98
CA PHE A 24 -10.92 -7.62 31.57
C PHE A 24 -10.89 -6.28 30.79
N SER A 25 -11.99 -5.53 30.76
CA SER A 25 -12.18 -4.44 29.77
C SER A 25 -11.35 -3.16 29.96
N ASP A 26 -10.88 -2.88 31.18
CA ASP A 26 -10.28 -1.57 31.48
C ASP A 26 -8.75 -1.60 31.48
N LEU A 27 -8.11 -2.69 31.95
CA LEU A 27 -6.64 -2.80 32.00
C LEU A 27 -6.01 -3.08 30.63
N TYR A 28 -6.64 -3.93 29.79
CA TYR A 28 -6.05 -4.38 28.52
C TYR A 28 -5.99 -3.32 27.41
N ASN A 29 -6.63 -2.16 27.60
CA ASN A 29 -6.52 -1.05 26.66
C ASN A 29 -5.75 0.15 27.22
N VAL A 30 -5.24 0.09 28.44
CA VAL A 30 -4.29 1.10 28.94
C VAL A 30 -2.95 0.91 28.25
N GLU A 31 -2.55 -0.33 28.00
CA GLU A 31 -1.32 -0.66 27.29
C GLU A 31 -1.51 -0.66 25.77
N MET A 32 -0.43 -0.33 25.05
CA MET A 32 -0.44 -0.33 23.59
C MET A 32 -0.52 -1.77 23.07
N GLN A 33 -1.54 -2.05 22.26
CA GLN A 33 -1.76 -3.36 21.67
C GLN A 33 -1.43 -3.32 20.18
N THR A 34 -0.53 -4.17 19.70
CA THR A 34 -0.20 -4.30 18.27
C THR A 34 -0.92 -5.48 17.64
N LYS A 35 -1.45 -5.27 16.43
CA LYS A 35 -2.12 -6.28 15.62
C LYS A 35 -1.55 -6.29 14.21
N VAL A 36 -1.52 -7.47 13.61
CA VAL A 36 -1.26 -7.66 12.18
C VAL A 36 -2.45 -8.41 11.61
N VAL A 37 -3.14 -7.79 10.66
CA VAL A 37 -4.32 -8.37 10.00
C VAL A 37 -4.01 -8.54 8.52
N LYS A 38 -4.17 -9.77 8.03
CA LYS A 38 -4.07 -10.03 6.59
C LYS A 38 -5.36 -9.58 5.92
N PHE A 39 -5.28 -8.61 5.01
CA PHE A 39 -6.43 -8.03 4.33
C PHE A 39 -6.06 -7.67 2.89
N ASP A 40 -6.82 -8.21 1.93
CA ASP A 40 -6.66 -7.96 0.50
C ASP A 40 -5.21 -8.07 -0.01
N GLY A 41 -4.53 -9.15 0.41
CA GLY A 41 -3.14 -9.44 0.04
C GLY A 41 -2.06 -8.75 0.89
N TYR A 42 -2.41 -7.81 1.78
CA TYR A 42 -1.47 -7.06 2.61
C TYR A 42 -1.51 -7.46 4.08
N ASN A 43 -0.36 -7.37 4.76
CA ASN A 43 -0.28 -7.49 6.22
C ASN A 43 -0.43 -6.10 6.85
N ILE A 44 -1.64 -5.74 7.25
CA ILE A 44 -1.95 -4.46 7.87
C ILE A 44 -1.53 -4.50 9.34
N ALA A 45 -0.33 -4.00 9.64
CA ALA A 45 0.13 -3.80 11.00
C ALA A 45 -0.40 -2.47 11.55
N TYR A 46 -0.95 -2.47 12.77
CA TYR A 46 -1.34 -1.25 13.48
C TYR A 46 -1.33 -1.51 14.98
N SER A 47 -1.23 -0.45 15.78
CA SER A 47 -1.44 -0.53 17.22
C SER A 47 -2.51 0.42 17.69
N TYR A 48 -3.18 0.06 18.77
CA TYR A 48 -4.22 0.87 19.39
C TYR A 48 -4.03 0.92 20.91
N GLN A 49 -4.62 1.94 21.51
CA GLN A 49 -4.67 2.15 22.95
C GLN A 49 -5.93 2.94 23.28
N ILE A 50 -6.61 2.62 24.38
CA ILE A 50 -7.92 3.12 24.81
C ILE A 50 -8.89 3.22 23.62
N TRP A 51 -9.03 2.10 22.89
CA TRP A 51 -9.97 1.96 21.77
C TRP A 51 -9.74 2.97 20.65
N LYS A 52 -8.49 3.43 20.49
CA LYS A 52 -8.08 4.37 19.46
C LYS A 52 -6.86 3.83 18.73
N ILE A 53 -7.02 3.59 17.43
CA ILE A 53 -5.91 3.24 16.54
C ILE A 53 -4.97 4.43 16.43
N LYS A 54 -3.68 4.18 16.62
CA LYS A 54 -2.61 5.16 16.47
C LYS A 54 -2.22 5.23 14.99
N GLN A 55 -2.54 6.34 14.34
CA GLN A 55 -2.47 6.42 12.88
C GLN A 55 -1.04 6.36 12.33
N ASP A 56 -0.09 6.86 13.10
CA ASP A 56 1.35 6.93 12.82
C ASP A 56 2.04 5.57 12.75
N ASN A 57 1.46 4.53 13.36
CA ASN A 57 2.03 3.17 13.31
C ASN A 57 1.34 2.24 12.30
N VAL A 58 0.30 2.72 11.61
CA VAL A 58 -0.39 1.91 10.60
C VAL A 58 0.57 1.65 9.43
N CYS A 59 0.70 0.39 9.03
CA CYS A 59 1.58 -0.05 7.95
C CYS A 59 3.08 0.23 8.18
N ASN A 60 3.51 0.44 9.43
CA ASN A 60 4.89 0.80 9.72
C ASN A 60 5.91 -0.28 9.28
N ASN A 61 5.47 -1.53 9.15
CA ASN A 61 6.26 -2.62 8.57
C ASN A 61 6.68 -2.39 7.11
N TYR A 62 6.00 -1.50 6.38
CA TYR A 62 6.33 -1.15 5.00
C TYR A 62 7.00 0.22 4.86
N ARG A 63 7.31 0.92 5.96
CA ARG A 63 7.75 2.33 5.95
C ARG A 63 8.98 2.62 5.07
N GLN A 64 9.83 1.62 4.84
CA GLN A 64 11.04 1.74 4.01
C GLN A 64 10.75 1.64 2.49
N ASN A 65 9.59 1.14 2.09
CA ASN A 65 9.19 1.03 0.70
C ASN A 65 7.93 1.88 0.47
N SER A 66 8.11 3.05 -0.14
CA SER A 66 7.04 4.05 -0.33
C SER A 66 5.84 3.50 -1.12
N THR A 67 6.08 2.64 -2.11
CA THR A 67 5.02 2.02 -2.91
C THR A 67 4.20 1.05 -2.06
N GLU A 68 4.87 0.12 -1.36
CA GLU A 68 4.21 -0.85 -0.49
C GLU A 68 3.52 -0.18 0.70
N PHE A 69 4.14 0.85 1.28
CA PHE A 69 3.56 1.66 2.34
C PHE A 69 2.28 2.33 1.86
N SER A 70 2.33 2.95 0.67
CA SER A 70 1.18 3.61 0.09
C SER A 70 0.02 2.64 -0.13
N LEU A 71 0.29 1.51 -0.80
CA LEU A 71 -0.70 0.47 -1.04
C LEU A 71 -1.28 -0.09 0.27
N CYS A 72 -0.43 -0.37 1.25
CA CYS A 72 -0.87 -0.83 2.57
C CYS A 72 -1.79 0.19 3.24
N THR A 73 -1.46 1.49 3.23
CA THR A 73 -2.31 2.50 3.89
C THR A 73 -3.68 2.63 3.22
N VAL A 74 -3.76 2.47 1.89
CA VAL A 74 -5.06 2.38 1.19
C VAL A 74 -5.85 1.17 1.67
N LYS A 75 -5.23 -0.01 1.72
CA LYS A 75 -5.89 -1.24 2.21
C LYS A 75 -6.28 -1.16 3.69
N ALA A 76 -5.49 -0.47 4.52
CA ALA A 76 -5.80 -0.24 5.93
C ALA A 76 -7.06 0.64 6.09
N LYS A 77 -7.21 1.69 5.27
CA LYS A 77 -8.41 2.52 5.25
C LYS A 77 -9.65 1.69 4.91
N ASP A 78 -9.54 0.80 3.93
CA ASP A 78 -10.62 -0.12 3.55
C ASP A 78 -10.95 -1.11 4.67
N LEU A 79 -9.94 -1.70 5.30
CA LEU A 79 -10.12 -2.58 6.46
C LEU A 79 -10.91 -1.88 7.58
N PHE A 80 -10.55 -0.64 7.93
CA PHE A 80 -11.25 0.10 8.99
C PHE A 80 -12.70 0.39 8.60
N ARG A 81 -12.95 0.78 7.35
CA ARG A 81 -14.30 1.02 6.81
C ARG A 81 -15.16 -0.24 6.85
N GLN A 82 -14.64 -1.38 6.37
CA GLN A 82 -15.37 -2.64 6.37
C GLN A 82 -15.63 -3.14 7.79
N SER A 83 -14.65 -2.98 8.69
CA SER A 83 -14.81 -3.35 10.10
C SER A 83 -15.87 -2.51 10.80
N CYS A 84 -15.89 -1.20 10.55
CA CYS A 84 -16.94 -0.32 11.05
C CYS A 84 -18.33 -0.76 10.54
N SER A 85 -18.47 -1.01 9.23
CA SER A 85 -19.75 -1.41 8.63
C SER A 85 -20.25 -2.74 9.19
N TYR A 86 -19.37 -3.74 9.30
CA TYR A 86 -19.70 -5.05 9.88
C TYR A 86 -20.20 -4.94 11.32
N LEU A 87 -19.49 -4.19 12.17
CA LEU A 87 -19.85 -4.02 13.57
C LEU A 87 -21.11 -3.19 13.78
N GLN A 88 -21.46 -2.31 12.83
CA GLN A 88 -22.72 -1.57 12.89
C GLN A 88 -23.94 -2.48 12.68
N GLN A 89 -23.80 -3.54 11.87
CA GLN A 89 -24.89 -4.45 11.50
C GLN A 89 -25.22 -5.49 12.58
N ASP A 90 -24.37 -5.66 13.59
CA ASP A 90 -24.64 -6.55 14.72
C ASP A 90 -25.78 -6.00 15.59
N LYS A 91 -26.89 -6.74 15.66
CA LYS A 91 -28.10 -6.32 16.40
C LYS A 91 -28.03 -6.62 17.90
N ASN A 92 -27.14 -7.51 18.34
CA ASN A 92 -27.01 -7.94 19.74
C ASN A 92 -25.70 -7.40 20.35
N LYS A 93 -25.56 -6.07 20.40
CA LYS A 93 -24.31 -5.42 20.80
C LYS A 93 -24.04 -5.58 22.29
N GLN A 94 -22.97 -6.30 22.61
CA GLN A 94 -22.33 -6.24 23.92
C GLN A 94 -21.49 -4.95 24.04
N HIS A 95 -21.17 -4.52 25.27
CA HIS A 95 -20.35 -3.32 25.51
C HIS A 95 -19.01 -3.34 24.77
N ILE A 96 -18.36 -4.50 24.69
CA ILE A 96 -17.08 -4.66 23.98
C ILE A 96 -17.23 -4.44 22.47
N THR A 97 -18.33 -4.92 21.88
CA THR A 97 -18.67 -4.71 20.47
C THR A 97 -18.86 -3.23 20.17
N ILE A 98 -19.46 -2.46 21.09
CA ILE A 98 -19.62 -1.00 20.96
C ILE A 98 -18.25 -0.30 20.97
N LYS A 99 -17.35 -0.67 21.89
CA LYS A 99 -16.01 -0.06 21.96
C LYS A 99 -15.19 -0.37 20.70
N LEU A 100 -15.23 -1.61 20.21
CA LEU A 100 -14.60 -2.01 18.94
C LEU A 100 -15.21 -1.27 17.74
N GLN A 101 -16.53 -1.15 17.69
CA GLN A 101 -17.24 -0.43 16.63
C GLN A 101 -16.74 1.01 16.58
N ASN A 102 -16.73 1.70 17.73
CA ASN A 102 -16.28 3.08 17.82
C ASN A 102 -14.81 3.22 17.41
N MET A 103 -13.93 2.28 17.81
CA MET A 103 -12.52 2.28 17.41
C MET A 103 -12.37 2.25 15.88
N TYR A 104 -13.00 1.27 15.22
CA TYR A 104 -12.87 1.10 13.77
C TYR A 104 -13.60 2.19 12.99
N CYS A 105 -14.76 2.65 13.44
CA CYS A 105 -15.49 3.75 12.80
C CYS A 105 -14.73 5.09 12.93
N ASN A 106 -14.13 5.37 14.08
CA ASN A 106 -13.27 6.54 14.23
C ASN A 106 -12.04 6.46 13.32
N ALA A 107 -11.42 5.28 13.21
CA ALA A 107 -10.29 5.09 12.31
C ALA A 107 -10.73 5.20 10.83
N SER A 108 -11.89 4.66 10.46
CA SER A 108 -12.39 4.73 9.08
C SER A 108 -12.67 6.14 8.62
N ILE A 109 -12.98 7.07 9.54
CA ILE A 109 -13.15 8.50 9.22
C ILE A 109 -11.80 9.21 9.23
N ASN A 110 -11.06 9.10 10.34
CA ASN A 110 -9.93 9.98 10.62
C ASN A 110 -8.62 9.53 9.97
N PHE A 111 -8.45 8.25 9.65
CA PHE A 111 -7.21 7.76 9.06
C PHE A 111 -7.07 8.25 7.62
N LYS A 112 -5.96 8.92 7.29
CA LYS A 112 -5.67 9.41 5.94
C LYS A 112 -4.60 8.51 5.31
N PRO A 113 -4.92 7.74 4.26
CA PRO A 113 -3.92 6.93 3.59
C PRO A 113 -2.87 7.84 2.95
N GLN A 114 -1.61 7.41 3.00
CA GLN A 114 -0.54 8.10 2.30
C GLN A 114 -0.46 7.54 0.89
N VAL A 115 -0.95 8.29 -0.09
CA VAL A 115 -0.92 7.83 -1.49
C VAL A 115 0.36 8.34 -2.14
N ALA A 116 1.27 7.42 -2.47
CA ALA A 116 2.39 7.71 -3.33
C ALA A 116 1.90 7.71 -4.78
N MET A 117 2.08 8.83 -5.48
CA MET A 117 1.78 8.93 -6.89
C MET A 117 2.91 8.24 -7.66
N VAL A 118 2.74 6.95 -7.97
CA VAL A 118 3.65 6.23 -8.87
C VAL A 118 3.27 6.65 -10.28
N THR A 119 3.84 7.75 -10.77
CA THR A 119 3.81 8.04 -12.19
C THR A 119 4.57 6.91 -12.86
N GLU A 120 3.89 6.01 -13.59
CA GLU A 120 4.59 5.09 -14.47
C GLU A 120 5.54 5.92 -15.34
N PRO A 121 6.84 5.59 -15.41
CA PRO A 121 7.73 6.31 -16.31
C PRO A 121 7.11 6.18 -17.69
N LYS A 122 6.66 7.31 -18.27
CA LYS A 122 6.03 7.35 -19.59
C LYS A 122 6.85 6.45 -20.49
N LYS A 123 6.22 5.40 -21.06
CA LYS A 123 6.90 4.52 -22.02
C LYS A 123 7.61 5.42 -23.02
N LYS A 124 8.94 5.38 -23.02
CA LYS A 124 9.72 6.22 -23.93
C LYS A 124 9.28 5.87 -25.34
N SER A 125 8.97 6.88 -26.14
CA SER A 125 8.68 6.63 -27.55
C SER A 125 9.88 5.95 -28.21
N THR A 126 9.65 5.22 -29.29
CA THR A 126 10.72 4.65 -30.12
C THR A 126 11.74 5.72 -30.51
N TYR A 127 11.28 6.93 -30.81
CA TYR A 127 12.11 8.12 -31.02
C TYR A 127 13.01 8.44 -29.81
N GLN A 128 12.47 8.51 -28.59
CA GLN A 128 13.26 8.83 -27.38
C GLN A 128 14.30 7.76 -27.05
N ILE A 129 14.01 6.49 -27.37
CA ILE A 129 14.96 5.39 -27.20
C ILE A 129 16.09 5.53 -28.22
N ALA A 130 15.76 5.73 -29.50
CA ALA A 130 16.74 5.92 -30.57
C ALA A 130 17.59 7.19 -30.35
N GLN A 131 16.99 8.25 -29.83
CA GLN A 131 17.68 9.51 -29.55
C GLN A 131 18.74 9.33 -28.45
N LYS A 132 18.38 8.63 -27.36
CA LYS A 132 19.34 8.29 -26.30
C LYS A 132 20.49 7.45 -26.87
N LYS A 133 20.17 6.46 -27.71
CA LYS A 133 21.17 5.56 -28.32
C LYS A 133 22.16 6.31 -29.21
N CYS A 134 21.67 7.19 -30.10
CA CYS A 134 22.53 8.04 -30.92
C CYS A 134 23.40 8.98 -30.05
N ASN A 135 22.81 9.65 -29.06
CA ASN A 135 23.56 10.55 -28.17
C ASN A 135 24.68 9.82 -27.41
N THR A 136 24.41 8.62 -26.89
CA THR A 136 25.44 7.79 -26.25
C THR A 136 26.55 7.40 -27.23
N ALA A 137 26.20 6.95 -28.44
CA ALA A 137 27.19 6.58 -29.44
C ALA A 137 28.02 7.78 -29.96
N ILE A 138 27.45 8.98 -29.96
CA ILE A 138 28.20 10.22 -30.20
C ILE A 138 29.26 10.40 -29.12
N LEU A 139 28.87 10.36 -27.84
CA LEU A 139 29.79 10.50 -26.70
C LEU A 139 30.91 9.46 -26.73
N GLU A 140 30.60 8.20 -26.99
CA GLU A 140 31.58 7.11 -27.08
C GLU A 140 32.55 7.27 -28.26
N SER A 141 32.12 7.93 -29.33
CA SER A 141 32.97 8.21 -30.49
C SER A 141 33.84 9.46 -30.34
N MET A 142 33.61 10.30 -29.33
CA MET A 142 34.32 11.57 -29.19
C MET A 142 35.82 11.32 -29.01
N GLY A 143 36.62 11.81 -29.96
CA GLY A 143 38.07 11.63 -29.95
C GLY A 143 38.57 10.24 -30.39
N SER A 144 37.68 9.29 -30.72
CA SER A 144 38.07 7.97 -31.19
C SER A 144 38.39 7.98 -32.70
N ARG A 145 39.51 7.34 -33.08
CA ARG A 145 39.86 7.06 -34.49
C ARG A 145 39.50 5.63 -34.93
N ASP A 146 38.88 4.85 -34.04
CA ASP A 146 38.49 3.48 -34.36
C ASP A 146 37.30 3.48 -35.34
N LYS A 147 37.53 2.90 -36.52
CA LYS A 147 36.52 2.75 -37.58
C LYS A 147 35.28 1.99 -37.11
N LYS A 148 35.42 1.04 -36.16
CA LYS A 148 34.30 0.29 -35.60
C LYS A 148 33.40 1.19 -34.75
N VAL A 149 33.98 2.04 -33.92
CA VAL A 149 33.26 3.01 -33.07
C VAL A 149 32.54 4.07 -33.92
N ILE A 150 33.22 4.58 -34.95
CA ILE A 150 32.63 5.53 -35.90
C ILE A 150 31.45 4.90 -36.66
N LYS A 151 31.58 3.63 -37.09
CA LYS A 151 30.49 2.90 -37.76
C LYS A 151 29.31 2.67 -36.82
N ALA A 152 29.56 2.29 -35.56
CA ALA A 152 28.52 2.08 -34.56
C ALA A 152 27.71 3.36 -34.30
N ARG A 153 28.37 4.53 -34.20
CA ARG A 153 27.69 5.83 -34.13
C ARG A 153 26.80 6.07 -35.33
N LYS A 154 27.32 5.87 -36.54
CA LYS A 154 26.57 6.13 -37.78
C LYS A 154 25.27 5.32 -37.83
N VAL A 155 25.35 4.02 -37.55
CA VAL A 155 24.17 3.14 -37.50
C VAL A 155 23.16 3.59 -36.45
N ALA A 156 23.61 3.95 -35.24
CA ALA A 156 22.73 4.38 -34.15
C ALA A 156 21.99 5.70 -34.47
N CYS A 157 22.62 6.61 -35.22
CA CYS A 157 22.01 7.88 -35.60
C CYS A 157 21.16 7.79 -36.87
N GLU A 158 21.48 6.91 -37.82
CA GLU A 158 20.59 6.60 -38.96
C GLU A 158 19.28 5.94 -38.49
N GLU A 159 19.35 5.07 -37.47
CA GLU A 159 18.16 4.48 -36.84
C GLU A 159 17.24 5.55 -36.25
N LEU A 160 17.78 6.63 -35.65
CA LEU A 160 16.99 7.76 -35.14
C LEU A 160 16.24 8.50 -36.25
N GLU A 161 16.87 8.69 -37.42
CA GLU A 161 16.25 9.37 -38.57
C GLU A 161 15.01 8.61 -39.09
N THR A 162 14.97 7.29 -38.94
CA THR A 162 13.80 6.48 -39.32
C THR A 162 12.55 6.78 -38.49
N TYR A 163 12.72 7.33 -37.27
CA TYR A 163 11.63 7.70 -36.35
C TYR A 163 11.33 9.21 -36.37
N SER A 164 12.04 10.00 -37.19
CA SER A 164 11.88 11.45 -37.31
C SER A 164 11.01 11.87 -38.50
N LYS A 165 10.46 10.91 -39.26
CA LYS A 165 9.49 11.10 -40.35
C LYS A 165 8.08 10.78 -39.86
#